data_AF-A0A6G3S1Z8-F1
#
_entry.id   AF-A0A6G3S1Z8-F1
#
_cell.length_a   1.000
_cell.length_b   1.000
_cell.length_c   1.000
_cell.angle_alpha   90.00
_cell.angle_beta   90.00
_cell.angle_gamma   90.00
#
_symmetry.space_group_name_H-M   'P 1'
#
loop_
_entity.id
_entity.type
_entity.pdbx_description
1 polymer ?
#
loop_
_entity_poly.entity_id
_entity_poly.type
_entity_poly.pdbx_seq_one_letter_code
_entity_poly.pdbx_strand_id
1 'polypeptide(L)'
;PQAGAVVVDRSDGNVRYLTAPWVTGAAVRDLLAPTAAAQRLSRTKDGVTSPFPSPALSASCTSWNALALTDADGTRYSTDLGELVPAHLTSGRPDAPREVQPGDWRTTACSLAAARSHGVRSVNSWAYADQELPEANGEAA
;
A
#
# COMPACT_ATOMS: atom_id res chain seq x y z
N PRO A 1 13.45 -3.50 -7.57
CA PRO A 1 12.08 -4.07 -7.53
C PRO A 1 11.41 -4.00 -8.92
N GLN A 2 10.91 -5.13 -9.42
CA GLN A 2 10.10 -5.16 -10.64
C GLN A 2 8.65 -4.79 -10.29
N ALA A 3 7.97 -4.06 -11.17
CA ALA A 3 6.57 -3.70 -10.98
C ALA A 3 5.71 -4.96 -11.08
N GLY A 4 5.04 -5.35 -10.00
CA GLY A 4 4.12 -6.50 -9.99
C GLY A 4 2.76 -6.21 -10.64
N ALA A 5 2.46 -4.95 -10.93
CA ALA A 5 1.21 -4.52 -11.56
C ALA A 5 1.36 -3.17 -12.27
N VAL A 6 0.46 -2.92 -13.23
CA VAL A 6 0.26 -1.64 -13.91
C VAL A 6 -1.22 -1.28 -13.92
N VAL A 7 -1.55 0.00 -13.88
CA VAL A 7 -2.94 0.46 -13.93
C VAL A 7 -3.53 0.18 -15.31
N VAL A 8 -4.74 -0.38 -15.33
CA VAL A 8 -5.56 -0.52 -16.54
C VAL A 8 -6.48 0.68 -16.69
N ASP A 9 -7.22 0.99 -15.62
CA ASP A 9 -8.15 2.11 -15.60
C ASP A 9 -8.35 2.64 -14.17
N ARG A 10 -8.83 3.88 -14.13
CA ARG A 10 -9.39 4.53 -12.95
C ARG A 10 -10.75 5.11 -13.33
N SER A 11 -11.81 4.56 -12.76
CA SER A 11 -13.18 5.01 -13.03
C SER A 11 -14.02 4.94 -11.76
N ASP A 12 -14.93 5.90 -11.58
CA ASP A 12 -15.92 5.91 -10.50
C ASP A 12 -15.32 5.73 -9.09
N GLY A 13 -14.16 6.36 -8.84
CA GLY A 13 -13.44 6.25 -7.56
C GLY A 13 -12.67 4.94 -7.36
N ASN A 14 -12.65 4.04 -8.34
CA ASN A 14 -11.97 2.76 -8.29
C ASN A 14 -10.75 2.69 -9.21
N VAL A 15 -9.92 1.67 -9.00
CA VAL A 15 -8.77 1.32 -9.85
C VAL A 15 -8.78 -0.16 -10.19
N ARG A 16 -8.35 -0.51 -11.40
CA ARG A 16 -8.01 -1.87 -11.82
C ARG A 16 -6.55 -1.99 -12.20
N TYR A 17 -5.96 -3.14 -11.91
CA TYR A 17 -4.57 -3.43 -12.25
C TYR A 17 -4.45 -4.64 -13.17
N LEU A 18 -3.58 -4.55 -14.15
CA LEU A 18 -3.01 -5.70 -14.84
C LEU A 18 -1.81 -6.18 -14.03
N THR A 19 -1.87 -7.41 -13.55
CA THR A 19 -0.82 -8.01 -12.73
C THR A 19 0.21 -8.74 -13.59
N ALA A 20 1.44 -8.82 -13.11
CA ALA A 20 2.49 -9.57 -13.77
C ALA A 20 2.18 -11.09 -13.81
N PRO A 21 2.71 -11.85 -14.79
CA PRO A 21 2.39 -13.26 -14.96
C PRO A 21 2.75 -14.16 -13.78
N TRP A 22 3.78 -13.80 -13.01
CA TRP A 22 4.23 -14.57 -11.83
C TRP A 22 3.40 -14.31 -10.57
N VAL A 23 2.47 -13.34 -10.58
CA VAL A 23 1.59 -13.07 -9.45
C VAL A 23 0.59 -14.21 -9.30
N THR A 24 0.60 -14.84 -8.12
CA THR A 24 -0.27 -15.95 -7.75
C THR A 24 -1.48 -15.51 -6.93
N GLY A 25 -1.41 -14.35 -6.26
CA GLY A 25 -2.49 -13.79 -5.45
C GLY A 25 -2.60 -12.27 -5.54
N ALA A 26 -3.83 -11.76 -5.45
CA ALA A 26 -4.11 -10.34 -5.35
C ALA A 26 -5.19 -10.08 -4.29
N ALA A 27 -4.97 -9.08 -3.46
CA ALA A 27 -5.91 -8.64 -2.44
C ALA A 27 -5.81 -7.13 -2.23
N VAL A 28 -6.81 -6.56 -1.56
CA VAL A 28 -6.78 -5.20 -1.05
C VAL A 28 -6.76 -5.23 0.48
N ARG A 29 -5.97 -4.36 1.09
CA ARG A 29 -5.91 -4.15 2.53
C ARG A 29 -6.08 -2.67 2.82
N ASP A 30 -6.99 -2.33 3.72
CA ASP A 30 -7.04 -1.00 4.30
C ASP A 30 -5.92 -0.84 5.33
N LEU A 31 -4.99 0.09 5.10
CA LEU A 31 -3.88 0.37 6.00
C LEU A 31 -4.35 1.00 7.32
N LEU A 32 -5.52 1.64 7.36
CA LEU A 32 -6.09 2.19 8.58
C LEU A 32 -6.75 1.12 9.47
N ALA A 33 -7.06 -0.05 8.91
CA ALA A 33 -7.69 -1.17 9.60
C ALA A 33 -6.81 -2.44 9.53
N PRO A 34 -5.60 -2.45 10.12
CA PRO A 34 -4.62 -3.52 9.91
C PRO A 34 -5.04 -4.88 10.45
N THR A 35 -5.99 -4.93 11.40
CA THR A 35 -6.56 -6.17 11.95
C THR A 35 -7.70 -6.74 11.11
N ALA A 36 -8.29 -5.94 10.22
CA ALA A 36 -9.33 -6.40 9.31
C ALA A 36 -8.73 -7.31 8.25
N ALA A 37 -9.43 -8.38 7.87
CA ALA A 37 -8.95 -9.32 6.86
C ALA A 37 -8.75 -8.64 5.49
N ALA A 38 -7.74 -9.08 4.75
CA ALA A 38 -7.52 -8.60 3.39
C ALA A 38 -8.63 -9.14 2.50
N GLN A 39 -9.22 -8.27 1.67
CA GLN A 39 -10.24 -8.67 0.73
C GLN A 39 -9.57 -9.18 -0.54
N ARG A 40 -9.77 -10.47 -0.85
CA ARG A 40 -9.25 -11.07 -2.09
C ARG A 40 -9.85 -10.36 -3.30
N LEU A 41 -8.99 -10.03 -4.27
CA LEU A 41 -9.40 -9.53 -5.58
C LEU A 41 -9.47 -10.71 -6.54
N SER A 42 -10.58 -10.85 -7.26
CA SER A 42 -10.63 -11.78 -8.40
C SER A 42 -9.75 -11.23 -9.53
N ARG A 43 -9.23 -12.12 -10.38
CA ARG A 43 -8.49 -11.76 -11.57
C ARG A 43 -9.14 -12.39 -12.79
N THR A 44 -9.24 -11.64 -13.87
CA THR A 44 -9.63 -12.19 -15.18
C THR A 44 -8.56 -13.16 -15.67
N LYS A 45 -8.88 -13.93 -16.72
CA LYS A 45 -7.91 -14.82 -17.38
C LYS A 45 -6.64 -14.09 -17.85
N ASP A 46 -6.77 -12.80 -18.18
CA ASP A 46 -5.68 -11.97 -18.68
C ASP A 46 -4.93 -11.26 -17.53
N GLY A 47 -5.30 -11.53 -16.27
CA GLY A 47 -4.60 -11.02 -15.08
C GLY A 47 -5.09 -9.66 -14.57
N VAL A 48 -6.23 -9.16 -15.06
CA VAL A 48 -6.82 -7.89 -14.60
C VAL A 48 -7.61 -8.10 -13.31
N THR A 49 -7.35 -7.30 -12.28
CA THR A 49 -8.06 -7.38 -11.00
C THR A 49 -9.50 -6.89 -11.11
N SER A 50 -10.39 -7.38 -10.23
CA SER A 50 -11.62 -6.66 -9.90
C SER A 50 -11.30 -5.23 -9.43
N PRO A 51 -12.18 -4.25 -9.69
CA PRO A 51 -11.97 -2.88 -9.22
C PRO A 51 -12.02 -2.82 -7.69
N PHE A 52 -11.28 -1.87 -7.11
CA PHE A 52 -11.41 -1.50 -5.70
C PHE A 52 -11.19 0.01 -5.51
N PRO A 53 -11.67 0.61 -4.40
CA PRO A 53 -11.58 2.05 -4.21
C PRO A 53 -10.12 2.53 -4.18
N SER A 54 -9.80 3.48 -5.04
CA SER A 54 -8.46 4.03 -5.17
C SER A 54 -8.21 5.15 -4.16
N PRO A 55 -7.14 5.08 -3.35
CA PRO A 55 -6.71 6.21 -2.54
C PRO A 55 -6.41 7.45 -3.37
N ALA A 56 -5.86 7.33 -4.59
CA ALA A 56 -5.51 8.48 -5.43
C ALA A 56 -6.71 9.37 -5.78
N LEU A 57 -7.92 8.79 -5.82
CA LEU A 57 -9.16 9.50 -6.13
C LEU A 57 -9.94 9.94 -4.89
N SER A 58 -9.48 9.55 -3.68
CA SER A 58 -10.18 9.87 -2.44
C SER A 58 -9.86 11.29 -1.95
N ALA A 59 -10.92 12.04 -1.59
CA ALA A 59 -10.83 13.38 -1.00
C ALA A 59 -10.61 13.36 0.53
N SER A 60 -11.02 12.27 1.21
CA SER A 60 -10.84 12.09 2.65
C SER A 60 -10.05 10.82 2.96
N CYS A 61 -9.45 10.75 4.14
CA CYS A 61 -8.68 9.58 4.59
C CYS A 61 -9.44 8.82 5.67
N THR A 62 -10.60 8.26 5.32
CA THR A 62 -11.36 7.34 6.19
C THR A 62 -10.97 5.88 5.97
N SER A 63 -10.32 5.59 4.84
CA SER A 63 -9.68 4.31 4.50
C SER A 63 -8.46 4.61 3.62
N TRP A 64 -7.49 3.70 3.61
CA TRP A 64 -6.37 3.74 2.67
C TRP A 64 -6.10 2.34 2.11
N ASN A 65 -6.71 2.04 0.97
CA ASN A 65 -6.58 0.75 0.30
C ASN A 65 -5.22 0.57 -0.40
N ALA A 66 -4.42 -0.37 0.10
CA ALA A 66 -3.22 -0.86 -0.55
C ALA A 66 -3.51 -2.16 -1.33
N LEU A 67 -2.90 -2.27 -2.51
CA LEU A 67 -2.84 -3.49 -3.30
C LEU A 67 -1.79 -4.43 -2.68
N ALA A 68 -2.21 -5.65 -2.32
CA ALA A 68 -1.32 -6.71 -1.88
C ALA A 68 -1.17 -7.74 -3.00
N LEU A 69 0.04 -7.94 -3.48
CA LEU A 69 0.37 -8.93 -4.51
C LEU A 69 1.23 -10.03 -3.91
N THR A 70 0.83 -11.28 -4.13
CA THR A 70 1.57 -12.47 -3.69
C THR A 70 2.22 -13.15 -4.88
N ASP A 71 3.49 -13.50 -4.74
CA ASP A 71 4.26 -14.33 -5.67
C ASP A 71 5.09 -15.38 -4.90
N ALA A 72 6.13 -15.94 -5.53
CA ALA A 72 6.99 -16.96 -4.92
C ALA A 72 7.85 -16.43 -3.75
N ASP A 73 8.12 -15.12 -3.70
CA ASP A 73 8.94 -14.49 -2.67
C ASP A 73 8.12 -14.02 -1.46
N GLY A 74 6.79 -13.99 -1.59
CA GLY A 74 5.87 -13.58 -0.53
C GLY A 74 4.87 -12.52 -1.00
N THR A 75 4.34 -11.76 -0.05
CA THR A 75 3.35 -10.70 -0.32
C THR A 75 3.99 -9.32 -0.20
N ARG A 76 3.84 -8.50 -1.24
CA ARG A 76 4.30 -7.11 -1.27
C ARG A 76 3.11 -6.16 -1.33
N TYR A 77 3.19 -5.05 -0.61
CA TYR A 77 2.14 -4.04 -0.58
C TYR A 77 2.49 -2.87 -1.49
N SER A 78 1.53 -2.34 -2.23
CA SER A 78 1.70 -1.15 -3.05
C SER A 78 0.47 -0.25 -2.96
N THR A 79 0.63 1.04 -3.22
CA THR A 79 -0.46 2.00 -3.12
C THR A 79 -0.63 2.83 -4.37
N ASP A 80 -1.87 3.20 -4.65
CA ASP A 80 -2.20 4.09 -5.75
C ASP A 80 -1.94 5.54 -5.35
N LEU A 81 -0.92 6.16 -5.96
CA LEU A 81 -0.58 7.58 -5.82
C LEU A 81 -0.88 8.39 -7.09
N GLY A 82 -1.67 7.83 -8.03
CA GLY A 82 -2.03 8.49 -9.29
C GLY A 82 -1.12 8.16 -10.47
N GLU A 83 -0.08 7.36 -10.26
CA GLU A 83 0.90 6.97 -11.28
C GLU A 83 0.51 5.70 -12.06
N LEU A 84 1.17 5.39 -13.17
CA LEU A 84 0.90 4.15 -13.94
C LEU A 84 1.27 2.87 -13.18
N VAL A 85 2.30 2.93 -12.35
CA VAL A 85 2.77 1.82 -11.51
C VAL A 85 2.48 2.20 -10.05
N PRO A 86 1.82 1.33 -9.26
CA PRO A 86 1.57 1.65 -7.85
C PRO A 86 2.88 1.67 -7.06
N ALA A 87 2.98 2.58 -6.10
CA ALA A 87 4.20 2.76 -5.32
C ALA A 87 4.37 1.61 -4.31
N HIS A 88 5.53 0.96 -4.31
CA HIS A 88 5.87 -0.11 -3.37
C HIS A 88 6.00 0.44 -1.95
N LEU A 89 5.24 -0.11 -1.02
CA LEU A 89 5.29 0.26 0.39
C LEU A 89 6.30 -0.63 1.11
N THR A 90 7.19 0.00 1.86
CA THR A 90 8.16 -0.65 2.74
C THR A 90 8.08 -0.05 4.15
N SER A 91 8.71 -0.70 5.11
CA SER A 91 8.84 -0.18 6.48
C SER A 91 10.22 -0.45 7.05
N GLY A 92 10.56 0.22 8.16
CA GLY A 92 11.83 0.03 8.84
C GLY A 92 12.90 1.01 8.41
N ARG A 93 14.09 0.88 9.01
CA ARG A 93 15.13 1.90 8.86
C ARG A 93 15.52 2.13 7.38
N PRO A 94 15.90 3.35 6.98
CA PRO A 94 16.22 3.65 5.58
C PRO A 94 17.36 2.81 4.99
N ASP A 95 18.30 2.36 5.82
CA ASP A 95 19.42 1.48 5.45
C ASP A 95 19.04 -0.01 5.36
N ALA A 96 17.88 -0.39 5.90
CA ALA A 96 17.38 -1.76 5.92
C ALA A 96 15.84 -1.80 5.82
N PRO A 97 15.25 -1.31 4.70
CA PRO A 97 13.82 -1.40 4.49
C PRO A 97 13.39 -2.87 4.37
N ARG A 98 12.22 -3.19 4.94
CA ARG A 98 11.57 -4.50 4.85
C ARG A 98 10.21 -4.39 4.18
N GLU A 99 9.68 -5.54 3.76
CA GLU A 99 8.28 -5.64 3.34
C GLU A 99 7.35 -5.32 4.50
N VAL A 100 6.24 -4.65 4.17
CA VAL A 100 5.23 -4.19 5.13
C VAL A 100 4.58 -5.35 5.87
N GLN A 101 4.49 -5.22 7.19
CA GLN A 101 3.67 -6.04 8.06
C GLN A 101 2.34 -5.35 8.41
N PRO A 102 1.30 -6.10 8.81
CA PRO A 102 0.06 -5.51 9.29
C PRO A 102 0.32 -4.51 10.43
N GLY A 103 -0.03 -3.24 10.21
CA GLY A 103 0.07 -2.17 11.20
C GLY A 103 1.20 -1.17 10.98
N ASP A 104 2.23 -1.50 10.18
CA ASP A 104 3.40 -0.62 9.94
C ASP A 104 3.04 0.77 9.40
N TRP A 105 1.89 0.87 8.72
CA TRP A 105 1.39 2.09 8.10
C TRP A 105 0.15 2.66 8.80
N ARG A 106 -0.33 2.06 9.89
CA ARG A 106 -1.61 2.44 10.51
C ARG A 106 -1.68 3.93 10.88
N THR A 107 -0.60 4.46 11.43
CA THR A 107 -0.53 5.84 11.91
C THR A 107 -0.21 6.85 10.80
N THR A 108 0.51 6.42 9.76
CA THR A 108 1.07 7.30 8.72
C THR A 108 0.38 7.16 7.37
N ALA A 109 -0.53 6.20 7.15
CA ALA A 109 -1.13 5.96 5.83
C ALA A 109 -1.76 7.21 5.21
N CYS A 110 -2.39 8.09 5.99
CA CYS A 110 -2.97 9.32 5.47
C CYS A 110 -1.94 10.33 4.95
N SER A 111 -0.69 10.30 5.42
CA SER A 111 0.37 11.20 4.94
C SER A 111 0.81 10.85 3.52
N LEU A 112 0.54 9.64 3.04
CA LEU A 112 0.78 9.23 1.65
C LEU A 112 0.05 10.12 0.63
N ALA A 113 -1.01 10.84 1.04
CA ALA A 113 -1.67 11.82 0.17
C ALA A 113 -0.71 12.93 -0.31
N ALA A 114 0.30 13.29 0.49
CA ALA A 114 1.31 14.27 0.13
C ALA A 114 2.28 13.78 -0.97
N ALA A 115 2.31 12.47 -1.24
CA ALA A 115 3.18 11.86 -2.25
C ALA A 115 2.48 11.63 -3.61
N ARG A 116 1.21 12.05 -3.75
CA ARG A 116 0.42 11.86 -4.98
C ARG A 116 0.99 12.67 -6.15
N SER A 117 0.94 12.10 -7.35
CA SER A 117 1.30 12.77 -8.61
C SER A 117 2.74 13.30 -8.68
N HIS A 118 3.67 12.63 -7.98
CA HIS A 118 5.09 12.99 -7.93
C HIS A 118 6.01 11.94 -8.57
N GLY A 119 5.48 10.97 -9.32
CA GLY A 119 6.28 9.90 -9.95
C GLY A 119 6.89 8.92 -8.94
N VAL A 120 6.31 8.83 -7.74
CA VAL A 120 6.83 8.05 -6.62
C VAL A 120 6.71 6.56 -6.90
N ARG A 121 7.84 5.85 -6.85
CA ARG A 121 7.91 4.39 -7.09
C ARG A 121 7.89 3.56 -5.82
N SER A 122 8.32 4.13 -4.70
CA SER A 122 8.33 3.47 -3.40
C SER A 122 8.24 4.50 -2.28
N VAL A 123 7.60 4.12 -1.19
CA VAL A 123 7.55 4.90 0.06
C VAL A 123 7.93 3.98 1.21
N ASN A 124 8.80 4.46 2.10
CA ASN A 124 9.22 3.74 3.30
C ASN A 124 8.70 4.45 4.56
N SER A 125 8.05 3.71 5.47
CA SER A 125 7.62 4.22 6.78
C SER A 125 8.62 3.81 7.85
N TRP A 126 9.15 4.78 8.61
CA TRP A 126 10.16 4.51 9.63
C TRP A 126 10.09 5.54 10.77
N ALA A 127 10.34 5.06 12.00
CA ALA A 127 10.49 5.92 13.17
C ALA A 127 11.86 6.59 13.11
N TYR A 128 11.87 7.93 13.02
CA TYR A 128 13.11 8.69 12.97
C TYR A 128 13.82 8.71 14.33
N ALA A 129 13.05 8.94 15.38
CA ALA A 129 13.51 8.98 16.75
C ALA A 129 12.37 8.56 17.67
N ASP A 130 12.71 7.80 18.69
CA ASP A 130 11.79 7.45 19.77
C ASP A 130 12.08 8.34 20.99
N GLN A 131 11.04 8.75 21.72
CA GLN A 131 11.13 9.62 22.89
C GLN A 131 10.30 9.07 24.04
N GLU A 132 10.94 8.88 25.20
CA GLU A 132 10.21 8.58 26.44
C GLU A 132 9.34 9.77 26.85
N LEU A 133 8.05 9.50 27.08
CA LEU A 133 7.11 10.51 27.53
C LEU A 133 7.32 10.82 29.01
N PRO A 134 7.13 12.08 29.44
CA PRO A 134 7.20 12.46 30.84
C PRO A 134 6.32 11.58 31.74
N GLU A 135 6.75 11.41 32.99
CA GLU A 135 6.03 10.62 34.01
C GLU A 135 5.87 9.13 33.66
N ALA A 136 6.74 8.60 32.78
CA ALA A 136 6.71 7.21 32.31
C ALA A 136 5.40 6.83 31.59
N ASN A 137 4.78 7.79 30.89
CA ASN A 137 3.52 7.60 30.16
C ASN A 137 3.68 6.91 28.79
N GLY A 138 4.80 6.21 28.56
CA GLY A 138 5.09 5.47 27.33
C GLY A 138 6.14 6.11 26.43
N GLU A 139 6.17 5.72 25.17
CA GLU A 139 7.15 6.15 24.16
C GLU A 139 6.41 6.70 22.93
N ALA A 140 6.93 7.79 22.36
CA ALA A 140 6.43 8.40 21.12
C ALA A 140 7.44 8.22 19.99
N ALA A 141 6.94 7.93 18.79
CA ALA A 141 7.69 7.63 17.58
C ALA A 141 7.04 8.25 16.32
#